data_AF-A0A1F9ZGU9-F1
#
_entry.id   AF-A0A1F9ZGU9-F1
#
_cell.length_a   1.000
_cell.length_b   1.000
_cell.length_c   1.000
_cell.angle_alpha   90.00
_cell.angle_beta   90.00
_cell.angle_gamma   90.00
#
_symmetry.space_group_name_H-M   'P 1'
#
loop_
_entity.id
_entity.type
_entity.pdbx_description
1 polymer ?
#
loop_
_entity_poly.entity_id
_entity_poly.type
_entity_poly.pdbx_seq_one_letter_code
_entity_poly.pdbx_strand_id
1 'polypeptide(L)'
;MVPIPKAMRAIMAIVIGVSVPEGLALLFGPASWFPDIWIWGPPLNPMSARFIGGLYLAVALGFAMAWRATEWEATRIPLAMLWLFALVALVAAGVSLATDPSFIHTDRPFTYVWVFLYAVSVAGGLYFHLVYPRRFGAKPF
;
A
#
# COMPACT_ATOMS: atom_id res chain seq x y z
N MET A 1 8.91 -25.43 -6.52
CA MET A 1 8.20 -24.16 -6.77
C MET A 1 7.33 -23.89 -5.55
N VAL A 2 7.48 -22.72 -4.91
CA VAL A 2 6.83 -22.42 -3.62
C VAL A 2 5.49 -21.71 -3.86
N PRO A 3 4.36 -22.25 -3.38
CA PRO A 3 3.05 -21.62 -3.55
C PRO A 3 2.95 -20.34 -2.71
N ILE A 4 2.11 -19.41 -3.14
CA ILE A 4 1.82 -18.19 -2.39
C ILE A 4 1.06 -18.55 -1.09
N PRO A 5 1.58 -18.21 0.10
CA PRO A 5 0.94 -18.53 1.38
C PRO A 5 -0.44 -17.89 1.54
N LYS A 6 -1.34 -18.55 2.26
CA LYS A 6 -2.66 -17.98 2.61
C LYS A 6 -2.54 -16.64 3.34
N ALA A 7 -1.53 -16.49 4.21
CA ALA A 7 -1.27 -15.23 4.90
C ALA A 7 -0.87 -14.10 3.93
N MET A 8 -0.04 -14.40 2.92
CA MET A 8 0.32 -13.43 1.89
C MET A 8 -0.91 -13.01 1.08
N ARG A 9 -1.76 -13.99 0.71
CA ARG A 9 -3.05 -13.72 0.08
C ARG A 9 -3.90 -12.81 0.96
N ALA A 10 -4.06 -13.08 2.26
CA ALA A 10 -4.81 -12.20 3.15
C ALA A 10 -4.32 -10.74 3.09
N ILE A 11 -2.99 -10.49 3.09
CA ILE A 11 -2.47 -9.13 2.97
C ILE A 11 -2.77 -8.53 1.60
N MET A 12 -2.59 -9.28 0.51
CA MET A 12 -2.94 -8.82 -0.83
C MET A 12 -4.43 -8.42 -0.90
N ALA A 13 -5.33 -9.20 -0.31
CA ALA A 13 -6.76 -8.87 -0.26
C ALA A 13 -7.04 -7.59 0.52
N ILE A 14 -6.37 -7.39 1.65
CA ILE A 14 -6.49 -6.17 2.45
C ILE A 14 -6.04 -4.96 1.64
N VAL A 15 -4.88 -5.03 0.99
CA VAL A 15 -4.35 -3.91 0.19
C VAL A 15 -5.28 -3.61 -0.99
N ILE A 16 -5.72 -4.63 -1.74
CA ILE A 16 -6.69 -4.44 -2.84
C ILE A 16 -7.99 -3.82 -2.30
N GLY A 17 -8.51 -4.37 -1.20
CA GLY A 17 -9.78 -3.97 -0.61
C GLY A 17 -9.82 -2.52 -0.14
N VAL A 18 -8.67 -1.92 0.19
CA VAL A 18 -8.62 -0.49 0.56
C VAL A 18 -8.16 0.39 -0.61
N SER A 19 -7.15 -0.04 -1.37
CA SER A 19 -6.62 0.76 -2.49
C SER A 19 -7.65 0.94 -3.62
N VAL A 20 -8.57 -0.01 -3.84
CA VAL A 20 -9.61 0.14 -4.87
C VAL A 20 -10.64 1.21 -4.50
N PRO A 21 -11.35 1.15 -3.35
CA PRO A 21 -12.28 2.21 -2.96
C PRO A 21 -11.63 3.58 -2.91
N GLU A 22 -10.42 3.68 -2.33
CA GLU A 22 -9.70 4.94 -2.24
C GLU A 22 -9.28 5.47 -3.61
N GLY A 23 -8.71 4.61 -4.45
CA GLY A 23 -8.30 4.97 -5.80
C GLY A 23 -9.48 5.47 -6.64
N LEU A 24 -10.64 4.80 -6.55
CA LEU A 24 -11.87 5.24 -7.21
C LEU A 24 -12.39 6.56 -6.65
N ALA A 25 -12.38 6.74 -5.32
CA ALA A 25 -12.84 7.96 -4.67
C ALA A 25 -11.98 9.18 -5.05
N LEU A 26 -10.66 9.02 -5.13
CA LEU A 26 -9.75 10.09 -5.55
C LEU A 26 -9.80 10.36 -7.06
N LEU A 27 -10.07 9.34 -7.88
CA LEU A 27 -10.10 9.47 -9.33
C LEU A 27 -11.41 10.08 -9.84
N PHE A 28 -12.55 9.68 -9.27
CA PHE A 28 -13.89 10.05 -9.75
C PHE A 28 -14.71 10.87 -8.76
N GLY A 29 -14.31 10.95 -7.49
CA GLY A 29 -15.05 11.68 -6.47
C GLY A 29 -14.97 13.21 -6.64
N PRO A 30 -15.94 13.94 -6.06
CA PRO A 30 -15.92 15.40 -6.01
C PRO A 30 -14.77 15.91 -5.13
N ALA A 31 -14.28 17.12 -5.44
CA ALA A 31 -13.17 17.73 -4.71
C ALA A 31 -13.46 17.99 -3.22
N SER A 32 -14.74 18.03 -2.83
CA SER A 32 -15.15 18.13 -1.43
C SER A 32 -14.76 16.91 -0.59
N TRP A 33 -14.50 15.74 -1.20
CA TRP A 33 -14.09 14.53 -0.48
C TRP A 33 -12.59 14.48 -0.20
N PHE A 34 -11.76 15.22 -0.94
CA PHE A 34 -10.31 15.09 -0.84
C PHE A 34 -9.75 15.43 0.55
N PRO A 35 -10.27 16.44 1.28
CA PRO A 35 -9.84 16.68 2.66
C PRO A 35 -10.13 15.49 3.60
N ASP A 36 -11.20 14.73 3.37
CA ASP A 36 -11.58 13.62 4.25
C ASP A 36 -10.78 12.34 3.95
N ILE A 37 -10.41 12.14 2.69
CA ILE A 37 -9.67 10.97 2.21
C ILE A 37 -8.15 11.18 2.37
N TRP A 38 -7.66 12.39 2.10
CA TRP A 38 -6.24 12.69 2.12
C TRP A 38 -5.76 13.02 3.53
N ILE A 39 -4.80 12.24 4.02
CA ILE A 39 -4.33 12.28 5.41
C ILE A 39 -3.16 13.25 5.63
N TRP A 40 -2.47 13.60 4.53
CA TRP A 40 -1.31 14.48 4.54
C TRP A 40 -1.76 15.94 4.42
N GLY A 41 -0.91 16.88 4.82
CA GLY A 41 -1.15 18.30 4.68
C GLY A 41 -1.35 18.69 3.21
N PRO A 42 -1.50 20.01 2.96
CA PRO A 42 -2.64 20.65 2.28
C PRO A 42 -3.55 19.75 1.40
N PRO A 43 -4.86 20.04 1.33
CA PRO A 43 -5.78 19.28 0.51
C PRO A 43 -5.28 19.12 -0.92
N LEU A 44 -5.38 17.90 -1.45
CA LEU A 44 -5.00 17.64 -2.83
C LEU A 44 -5.81 18.54 -3.77
N ASN A 45 -5.11 19.18 -4.69
CA ASN A 45 -5.80 19.75 -5.85
C ASN A 45 -6.35 18.59 -6.72
N PRO A 46 -7.34 18.86 -7.59
CA PRO A 46 -7.98 17.81 -8.40
C PRO A 46 -7.03 17.02 -9.31
N MET A 47 -5.96 17.64 -9.81
CA MET A 47 -4.98 16.95 -10.65
C MET A 47 -4.17 15.94 -9.82
N SER A 48 -3.66 16.36 -8.66
CA SER A 48 -2.91 15.51 -7.74
C SER A 48 -3.78 14.37 -7.19
N ALA A 49 -5.05 14.64 -6.87
CA ALA A 49 -6.01 13.62 -6.44
C ALA A 49 -6.18 12.52 -7.50
N ARG A 50 -6.43 12.88 -8.77
CA ARG A 50 -6.60 11.90 -9.85
C ARG A 50 -5.32 11.11 -10.12
N PHE A 51 -4.16 11.76 -10.07
CA PHE A 51 -2.88 11.09 -10.23
C PHE A 51 -2.65 10.05 -9.13
N ILE A 52 -2.86 10.42 -7.86
CA ILE A 52 -2.74 9.52 -6.71
C ILE A 52 -3.79 8.40 -6.76
N GLY A 53 -5.02 8.72 -7.17
CA GLY A 53 -6.06 7.72 -7.38
C GLY A 53 -5.65 6.67 -8.42
N GLY A 54 -5.06 7.11 -9.53
CA GLY A 54 -4.47 6.22 -10.54
C GLY A 54 -3.35 5.34 -9.98
N LEU A 55 -2.48 5.89 -9.13
CA LEU A 55 -1.44 5.10 -8.46
C LEU A 55 -2.02 4.00 -7.57
N TYR A 56 -3.04 4.29 -6.75
CA TYR A 56 -3.67 3.26 -5.90
C TYR A 56 -4.37 2.17 -6.71
N LEU A 57 -5.04 2.53 -7.81
CA LEU A 57 -5.63 1.55 -8.72
C LEU A 57 -4.57 0.69 -9.41
N ALA A 58 -3.43 1.27 -9.79
CA ALA A 58 -2.31 0.52 -10.35
C ALA A 58 -1.68 -0.45 -9.34
N VAL A 59 -1.53 -0.02 -8.08
CA VAL A 59 -1.08 -0.87 -6.96
C VAL A 59 -2.05 -2.03 -6.77
N ALA A 60 -3.36 -1.75 -6.69
CA ALA A 60 -4.39 -2.78 -6.54
C ALA A 60 -4.37 -3.77 -7.71
N LEU A 61 -4.22 -3.29 -8.95
CA LEU A 61 -4.10 -4.14 -10.13
C LEU A 61 -2.86 -5.04 -10.05
N GLY A 62 -1.71 -4.49 -9.64
CA GLY A 62 -0.48 -5.26 -9.43
C GLY A 62 -0.66 -6.39 -8.42
N PHE A 63 -1.32 -6.12 -7.29
CA PHE A 63 -1.65 -7.13 -6.30
C PHE A 63 -2.68 -8.15 -6.81
N ALA A 64 -3.69 -7.73 -7.59
CA ALA A 64 -4.68 -8.63 -8.19
C ALA A 64 -4.05 -9.57 -9.23
N MET A 65 -3.10 -9.08 -10.02
CA MET A 65 -2.32 -9.90 -10.94
C MET A 65 -1.44 -10.90 -10.16
N ALA A 66 -0.77 -10.45 -9.10
CA ALA A 66 0.01 -11.33 -8.23
C ALA A 66 -0.85 -12.38 -7.52
N TRP A 67 -2.09 -12.04 -7.16
CA TRP A 67 -3.04 -13.00 -6.57
C TRP A 67 -3.36 -14.15 -7.52
N ARG A 68 -3.48 -13.87 -8.82
CA ARG A 68 -3.77 -14.88 -9.84
C ARG A 68 -2.58 -15.79 -10.14
N ALA A 69 -1.37 -15.40 -9.74
CA ALA A 69 -0.22 -16.27 -9.87
C ALA A 69 -0.32 -17.46 -8.89
N THR A 70 0.13 -18.62 -9.35
CA THR A 70 0.24 -19.83 -8.55
C THR A 70 1.53 -19.86 -7.74
N GLU A 71 2.58 -19.17 -8.20
CA GLU A 71 3.94 -19.31 -7.69
C GLU A 71 4.52 -18.00 -7.15
N TRP A 72 5.23 -18.12 -6.03
CA TRP A 72 5.94 -17.02 -5.39
C TRP A 72 7.01 -16.40 -6.30
N GLU A 73 7.77 -17.23 -7.00
CA GLU A 73 8.93 -16.79 -7.78
C GLU A 73 8.55 -15.82 -8.91
N ALA A 74 7.38 -16.02 -9.51
CA ALA A 74 6.85 -15.16 -10.57
C ALA A 74 6.41 -13.78 -10.06
N THR A 75 6.08 -13.65 -8.77
CA THR A 75 5.48 -12.43 -8.21
C THR A 75 6.40 -11.68 -7.25
N ARG A 76 7.50 -12.28 -6.80
CA ARG A 76 8.37 -11.70 -5.78
C ARG A 76 8.92 -10.32 -6.13
N ILE A 77 9.38 -10.10 -7.38
CA ILE A 77 9.95 -8.80 -7.78
C ILE A 77 8.86 -7.72 -7.88
N PRO A 78 7.76 -7.92 -8.63
CA PRO A 78 6.66 -6.95 -8.66
C PRO A 78 6.12 -6.63 -7.27
N LEU A 79 5.94 -7.65 -6.42
CA LEU A 79 5.52 -7.45 -5.05
C LEU A 79 6.53 -6.57 -4.31
N ALA A 80 7.83 -6.91 -4.33
CA ALA A 80 8.86 -6.12 -3.65
C ALA A 80 8.78 -4.62 -3.99
N MET A 81 8.55 -4.27 -5.26
CA MET A 81 8.38 -2.89 -5.69
C MET A 81 7.15 -2.22 -5.07
N LEU A 82 6.01 -2.93 -5.01
CA LEU A 82 4.79 -2.43 -4.38
C LEU A 82 4.95 -2.23 -2.87
N TRP A 83 5.66 -3.12 -2.18
CA TRP A 83 5.94 -2.97 -0.75
C TRP A 83 6.99 -1.88 -0.47
N LEU A 84 7.94 -1.66 -1.39
CA LEU A 84 8.89 -0.56 -1.30
C LEU A 84 8.20 0.81 -1.38
N PHE A 85 7.19 0.94 -2.23
CA PHE A 85 6.34 2.14 -2.27
C PHE A 85 5.70 2.40 -0.89
N ALA A 86 5.10 1.37 -0.27
CA ALA A 86 4.53 1.48 1.07
C ALA A 86 5.58 1.87 2.13
N LEU A 87 6.81 1.36 2.02
CA LEU A 87 7.91 1.74 2.91
C LEU A 87 8.28 3.21 2.78
N VAL A 88 8.46 3.69 1.54
CA VAL A 88 8.81 5.10 1.28
C VAL A 88 7.72 6.01 1.82
N ALA A 89 6.45 5.67 1.59
CA ALA A 89 5.33 6.44 2.12
C ALA A 89 5.28 6.42 3.65
N LEU A 90 5.52 5.28 4.31
CA LEU A 90 5.56 5.21 5.77
C LEU A 90 6.71 6.04 6.37
N VAL A 91 7.89 5.98 5.76
CA VAL A 91 9.05 6.79 6.18
C VAL A 91 8.76 8.28 5.98
N ALA A 92 8.22 8.68 4.83
CA ALA A 92 7.85 10.06 4.57
C ALA A 92 6.81 10.58 5.59
N ALA A 93 5.85 9.74 5.98
CA ALA A 93 4.86 10.08 7.00
C ALA A 93 5.53 10.27 8.39
N GLY A 94 6.41 9.34 8.77
CA GLY A 94 7.15 9.42 10.03
C GLY A 94 8.07 10.63 10.11
N VAL A 95 8.78 10.96 9.03
CA VAL A 95 9.61 12.17 8.94
C VAL A 95 8.74 13.42 9.05
N SER A 96 7.62 13.47 8.31
CA SER A 96 6.71 14.62 8.35
C SER A 96 6.16 14.85 9.75
N LEU A 97 5.73 13.80 10.46
CA LEU A 97 5.29 13.88 11.86
C LEU A 97 6.39 14.37 12.81
N ALA A 98 7.63 13.95 12.59
CA ALA A 98 8.76 14.35 13.42
C ALA A 98 9.15 15.83 13.19
N THR A 99 8.98 16.34 11.96
CA THR A 99 9.32 17.72 11.60
C THR A 99 8.19 18.71 11.86
N ASP A 100 6.96 18.33 11.56
CA ASP A 100 5.75 19.14 11.73
C ASP A 100 4.55 18.22 12.01
N PRO A 101 4.18 18.03 13.29
CA PRO A 101 3.05 17.18 13.67
C PRO A 101 1.71 17.62 13.07
N SER A 102 1.58 18.91 12.69
CA SER A 102 0.35 19.43 12.08
C SER A 102 0.18 19.02 10.62
N PHE A 103 1.24 18.49 10.00
CA PHE A 103 1.23 18.02 8.62
C PHE A 103 0.44 16.72 8.43
N ILE A 104 0.18 15.95 9.50
CA ILE A 104 -0.67 14.76 9.42
C ILE A 104 -1.91 14.97 10.29
N HIS A 105 -3.07 14.87 9.66
CA HIS A 105 -4.36 15.05 10.31
C HIS A 105 -4.77 13.79 11.09
N THR A 106 -4.29 13.67 12.32
CA THR A 106 -4.55 12.50 13.20
C THR A 106 -5.99 12.41 13.70
N ASP A 107 -6.75 13.50 13.60
CA ASP A 107 -8.18 13.57 13.88
C ASP A 107 -9.05 12.82 12.85
N ARG A 108 -8.49 12.54 11.66
CA ARG A 108 -9.22 11.85 10.59
C ARG A 108 -9.12 10.33 10.75
N PRO A 109 -10.25 9.59 10.75
CA PRO A 109 -10.23 8.13 10.91
C PRO A 109 -9.46 7.42 9.77
N PHE A 110 -9.45 8.00 8.57
CA PHE A 110 -8.70 7.48 7.42
C PHE A 110 -7.17 7.46 7.65
N THR A 111 -6.64 8.34 8.51
CA THR A 111 -5.21 8.38 8.86
C THR A 111 -4.74 7.06 9.47
N TYR A 112 -5.53 6.49 10.37
CA TYR A 112 -5.17 5.22 11.01
C TYR A 112 -5.29 4.03 10.07
N VAL A 113 -6.28 4.04 9.16
CA VAL A 113 -6.40 3.04 8.09
C VAL A 113 -5.15 3.06 7.21
N TRP A 114 -4.70 4.25 6.84
CA TRP A 114 -3.49 4.45 6.06
C TRP A 114 -2.22 3.93 6.74
N VAL A 115 -1.99 4.37 7.98
CA VAL A 115 -0.82 3.95 8.76
C VAL A 115 -0.82 2.44 8.95
N PHE A 116 -1.98 1.86 9.27
CA PHE A 116 -2.13 0.42 9.40
C PHE A 116 -1.79 -0.31 8.10
N LEU A 117 -2.31 0.14 6.96
CA LEU A 117 -2.04 -0.48 5.66
C LEU A 117 -0.57 -0.41 5.28
N TYR A 118 0.07 0.75 5.46
CA TYR A 118 1.50 0.87 5.20
C TYR A 118 2.33 0.01 6.14
N ALA A 119 1.99 -0.03 7.44
CA ALA A 119 2.71 -0.86 8.41
C ALA A 119 2.56 -2.36 8.14
N VAL A 120 1.32 -2.84 7.93
CA VAL A 120 1.05 -4.24 7.55
C VAL A 120 1.68 -4.57 6.21
N SER A 121 1.69 -3.60 5.30
CA SER A 121 2.43 -3.70 4.06
C SER A 121 3.92 -3.94 4.39
N VAL A 122 4.62 -2.95 4.89
CA VAL A 122 6.07 -3.06 5.15
C VAL A 122 6.45 -4.32 5.94
N ALA A 123 5.72 -4.64 7.01
CA ALA A 123 5.96 -5.85 7.80
C ALA A 123 5.76 -7.14 6.99
N GLY A 124 4.67 -7.25 6.22
CA GLY A 124 4.38 -8.37 5.35
C GLY A 124 5.45 -8.54 4.27
N GLY A 125 5.79 -7.47 3.56
CA GLY A 125 6.82 -7.46 2.53
C GLY A 125 8.18 -7.91 3.08
N LEU A 126 8.63 -7.33 4.19
CA LEU A 126 9.89 -7.73 4.82
C LEU A 126 9.88 -9.21 5.25
N TYR A 127 8.79 -9.70 5.84
CA TYR A 127 8.69 -11.11 6.23
C TYR A 127 8.76 -12.04 5.01
N PHE A 128 7.96 -11.78 3.98
CA PHE A 128 7.86 -12.66 2.82
C PHE A 128 9.08 -12.61 1.90
N HIS A 129 9.86 -11.53 1.94
CA HIS A 129 11.10 -11.41 1.15
C HIS A 129 12.37 -11.80 1.90
N LEU A 130 12.43 -11.64 3.23
CA LEU A 130 13.65 -11.91 3.99
C LEU A 130 13.59 -13.20 4.81
N VAL A 131 12.43 -13.51 5.39
CA VAL A 131 12.27 -14.62 6.37
C VAL A 131 11.67 -15.85 5.73
N TYR A 132 10.57 -15.69 4.99
CA TYR A 132 9.86 -16.79 4.34
C TYR A 132 10.74 -17.63 3.40
N PRO A 133 11.56 -17.04 2.51
CA PRO A 133 12.39 -17.83 1.59
C PRO A 133 13.42 -18.69 2.33
N ARG A 134 14.00 -18.15 3.40
CA ARG A 134 14.99 -18.84 4.26
C ARG A 134 14.38 -20.00 5.04
N ARG A 135 13.11 -19.89 5.46
CA ARG A 135 12.41 -20.92 6.23
C ARG A 135 11.84 -22.05 5.37
N PHE A 136 11.47 -21.76 4.13
CA PHE A 136 10.71 -22.69 3.28
C PHE A 136 11.41 -23.03 1.95
N GLY A 137 12.71 -22.73 1.83
CA GLY A 137 13.53 -23.12 0.67
C GLY A 137 13.19 -22.39 -0.63
N ALA A 138 12.52 -21.23 -0.56
CA ALA A 138 12.33 -20.39 -1.75
C ALA A 138 13.64 -19.66 -2.07
N LYS A 139 13.95 -19.48 -3.36
CA LYS A 139 15.17 -18.77 -3.75
C LYS A 139 15.11 -17.31 -3.28
N PRO A 140 16.14 -16.81 -2.56
CA PRO A 140 16.17 -15.43 -2.07
C PRO A 140 16.36 -14.41 -3.21
N PHE A 141 16.86 -14.85 -4.38
CA PHE A 141 17.16 -14.03 -5.56
C PHE A 141 16.85 -14.77 -6.85
#